data_AF-A0AAN7H4T9-F1
#
_entry.id   AF-A0AAN7H4T9-F1
#
_cell.length_a   1.000
_cell.length_b   1.000
_cell.length_c   1.000
_cell.angle_alpha   90.00
_cell.angle_beta   90.00
_cell.angle_gamma   90.00
#
_symmetry.space_group_name_H-M   'P 1'
#
loop_
_entity.id
_entity.type
_entity.pdbx_description
1 polymer ?
#
loop_
_entity_poly.entity_id
_entity_poly.type
_entity_poly.pdbx_seq_one_letter_code
_entity_poly.pdbx_strand_id
1 'polypeptide(L)'
;MVFNTVPSGSCGMTMGLSYDPKRHMTQGFFGYRVVPGFYSYGAMVIQDLKSTARYIPEPLLLPFAAYEQLEYKFQKDLLAASTALDIFNRDKRFTDIFLDSDSDQAQTSSVTLGYQDLHRTIVNYHTILANSYGPFLTAFGLSLRSACSKLEQQSFSGGVDGSDTPECQRYDSFQSRQCIETLIARSEYLHLSRSRLLTKMDIYLQVIHNFMQQDIARETKRDSSAMKSLSLLTMVFLPTTAIATIMDPFTQVSWNDEITVTSQFWVFWAAAAPVTLIVLIIGVSWIHKAECQQAFMTKVAHLKRFGLFQRRVKVGDIESKAESNLIVLRTTMAIQDASESASDTATAPRRSTSGRSSKAVEDCVAV
;
A
#
# COMPACT_ATOMS: atom_id res chain seq x y z
N MET A 1 -19.52 16.45 28.73
CA MET A 1 -19.09 15.95 27.38
C MET A 1 -18.02 14.88 27.58
N VAL A 2 -17.96 13.81 26.79
CA VAL A 2 -16.90 12.78 26.88
C VAL A 2 -16.35 12.51 25.47
N PHE A 3 -15.04 12.64 25.29
CA PHE A 3 -14.30 12.39 24.06
C PHE A 3 -13.37 11.21 24.33
N ASN A 4 -13.66 10.03 23.79
CA ASN A 4 -12.80 8.86 23.95
C ASN A 4 -12.19 8.48 22.60
N THR A 5 -10.87 8.38 22.52
CA THR A 5 -10.20 7.74 21.38
C THR A 5 -9.97 6.27 21.71
N VAL A 6 -10.54 5.39 20.88
CA VAL A 6 -10.38 3.93 21.02
C VAL A 6 -8.98 3.55 20.55
N PRO A 7 -8.27 2.62 21.25
CA PRO A 7 -7.00 2.10 20.78
C PRO A 7 -7.20 1.40 19.43
N SER A 8 -6.76 2.05 18.36
CA SER A 8 -6.43 1.36 17.11
C SER A 8 -5.19 0.51 17.40
N GLY A 9 -5.22 -0.79 17.05
CA GLY A 9 -4.15 -1.74 17.35
C GLY A 9 -2.74 -1.36 16.84
N SER A 10 -2.63 -0.30 16.04
CA SER A 10 -1.38 0.26 15.50
C SER A 10 -0.91 1.55 16.18
N CYS A 11 -1.78 2.27 16.90
CA CYS A 11 -1.38 3.50 17.62
C CYS A 11 -1.46 3.22 19.12
N GLY A 12 -0.31 3.16 19.78
CA GLY A 12 -0.23 2.94 21.21
C GLY A 12 -0.74 4.10 22.08
N MET A 13 -1.59 5.00 21.54
CA MET A 13 -2.09 6.20 22.21
C MET A 13 -3.61 6.18 22.35
N THR A 14 -4.09 6.55 23.53
CA THR A 14 -5.52 6.65 23.88
C THR A 14 -5.75 7.89 24.72
N MET A 15 -6.81 8.62 24.44
CA MET A 15 -7.17 9.84 25.15
C MET A 15 -8.66 9.83 25.47
N GLY A 16 -8.97 10.03 26.74
CA GLY A 16 -10.31 10.34 27.21
C GLY A 16 -10.32 11.77 27.73
N LEU A 17 -11.16 12.65 27.19
CA LEU A 17 -11.41 13.99 27.75
C LEU A 17 -12.87 14.07 28.18
N SER A 18 -13.14 14.71 29.30
CA SER A 18 -14.48 14.94 29.80
C SER A 18 -14.62 16.35 30.35
N TYR A 19 -15.59 17.09 29.82
CA TYR A 19 -15.95 18.42 30.31
C TYR A 19 -17.08 18.33 31.33
N ASP A 20 -16.83 18.89 32.53
CA ASP A 20 -17.82 19.11 33.58
C ASP A 20 -18.30 20.57 33.55
N PRO A 21 -19.56 20.84 33.14
CA PRO A 21 -20.08 22.19 33.03
C PRO A 21 -20.29 22.86 34.39
N LYS A 22 -20.45 22.11 35.49
CA LYS A 22 -20.69 22.69 36.82
C LYS A 22 -19.43 23.27 37.44
N ARG A 23 -18.27 22.71 37.08
CA ARG A 23 -16.97 23.07 37.63
C ARG A 23 -16.11 23.88 36.66
N HIS A 24 -16.59 24.10 35.42
CA HIS A 24 -15.81 24.69 34.33
C HIS A 24 -14.43 24.03 34.21
N MET A 25 -14.38 22.69 34.25
CA MET A 25 -13.12 21.94 34.15
C MET A 25 -13.21 20.83 33.11
N THR A 26 -12.15 20.70 32.32
CA THR A 26 -11.93 19.57 31.41
C THR A 26 -10.93 18.63 32.05
N GLN A 27 -11.39 17.43 32.43
CA GLN A 27 -10.57 16.38 33.01
C GLN A 27 -10.40 15.24 32.01
N GLY A 28 -9.28 14.54 32.04
CA GLY A 28 -9.06 13.45 31.09
C GLY A 28 -7.87 12.59 31.42
N PHE A 29 -7.80 11.44 30.74
CA PHE A 29 -6.66 10.54 30.77
C PHE A 29 -6.01 10.49 29.40
N PHE A 30 -4.69 10.46 29.37
CA PHE A 30 -3.91 10.23 28.15
C PHE A 30 -2.94 9.09 28.42
N GLY A 31 -3.20 7.95 27.77
CA GLY A 31 -2.33 6.77 27.80
C GLY A 31 -1.50 6.74 26.51
N TYR A 32 -0.21 6.46 26.63
CA TYR A 32 0.64 6.20 25.48
C TYR A 32 1.65 5.09 25.78
N ARG A 33 1.98 4.29 24.77
CA ARG A 33 3.00 3.25 24.84
C ARG A 33 4.33 3.81 24.35
N VAL A 34 5.36 3.67 25.18
CA VAL A 34 6.75 3.96 24.79
C VAL A 34 7.36 2.69 24.22
N VAL A 35 7.82 2.76 22.97
CA VAL A 35 8.57 1.68 22.33
C VAL A 35 10.06 2.07 22.33
N PRO A 36 10.97 1.26 22.89
CA PRO A 36 12.40 1.54 22.88
C PRO A 36 12.92 1.73 21.45
N GLY A 37 13.72 2.77 21.22
CA GLY A 37 14.33 3.05 19.90
C GLY A 37 13.51 3.93 18.95
N PHE A 38 12.29 4.33 19.31
CA PHE A 38 11.46 5.24 18.52
C PHE A 38 11.16 6.54 19.30
N TYR A 39 10.93 7.64 18.58
CA TYR A 39 10.49 8.91 19.19
C TYR A 39 9.16 8.72 19.92
N SER A 40 9.10 9.19 21.17
CA SER A 40 7.89 9.10 21.99
C SER A 40 6.89 10.19 21.62
N TYR A 41 6.07 9.92 20.58
CA TYR A 41 5.03 10.85 20.12
C TYR A 41 4.03 11.22 21.23
N GLY A 42 3.74 10.30 22.15
CA GLY A 42 2.84 10.57 23.27
C GLY A 42 3.36 11.64 24.22
N ALA A 43 4.67 11.71 24.48
CA ALA A 43 5.26 12.75 25.31
C ALA A 43 5.11 14.15 24.67
N MET A 44 5.27 14.22 23.35
CA MET A 44 5.07 15.46 22.59
C MET A 44 3.60 15.93 22.66
N VAL A 45 2.64 15.00 22.49
CA VAL A 45 1.21 15.32 22.60
C VAL A 45 0.88 15.86 23.99
N ILE A 46 1.43 15.29 25.05
CA ILE A 46 1.24 15.80 26.43
C ILE A 46 1.82 17.21 26.57
N GLN A 47 3.01 17.46 26.02
CA GLN A 47 3.64 18.77 26.07
C GLN A 47 2.80 19.83 25.34
N ASP A 48 2.28 19.49 24.15
CA ASP A 48 1.41 20.36 23.36
C ASP A 48 0.08 20.62 24.06
N LEU A 49 -0.50 19.60 24.70
CA LEU A 49 -1.74 19.75 25.45
C LEU A 49 -1.54 20.66 26.66
N LYS A 50 -0.40 20.56 27.35
CA LYS A 50 -0.02 21.45 28.46
C LYS A 50 0.23 22.87 28.00
N SER A 51 0.90 23.09 26.87
CA SER A 51 1.09 24.45 26.34
C SER A 51 -0.25 25.04 25.94
N THR A 52 -1.06 24.30 25.20
CA THR A 52 -2.38 24.74 24.73
C THR A 52 -3.32 25.08 25.88
N ALA A 53 -3.30 24.30 26.96
CA ALA A 53 -4.09 24.57 28.16
C ALA A 53 -3.77 25.91 28.83
N ARG A 54 -2.56 26.46 28.69
CA ARG A 54 -2.18 27.75 29.28
C ARG A 54 -2.72 28.96 28.52
N TYR A 55 -3.01 28.81 27.23
CA TYR A 55 -3.37 29.92 26.35
C TYR A 55 -4.88 30.06 26.14
N ILE A 56 -5.68 29.10 26.59
CA ILE A 56 -7.11 29.05 26.29
C ILE A 56 -7.93 29.59 27.47
N PRO A 57 -8.81 30.58 27.25
CA PRO A 57 -9.67 31.13 28.29
C PRO A 57 -10.83 30.22 28.67
N GLU A 58 -11.34 29.41 27.73
CA GLU A 58 -12.43 28.47 27.98
C GLU A 58 -11.98 26.99 27.94
N PRO A 59 -12.09 26.24 29.04
CA PRO A 59 -11.62 24.84 29.09
C PRO A 59 -12.38 23.90 28.14
N LEU A 60 -13.56 24.29 27.67
CA LEU A 60 -14.33 23.54 26.67
C LEU A 60 -13.71 23.58 25.27
N LEU A 61 -12.94 24.62 24.94
CA LEU A 61 -12.26 24.76 23.64
C LEU A 61 -10.93 23.99 23.58
N LEU A 62 -10.44 23.50 24.71
CA LEU A 62 -9.17 22.78 24.80
C LEU A 62 -9.08 21.58 23.85
N PRO A 63 -10.10 20.70 23.71
CA PRO A 63 -10.06 19.59 22.76
C PRO A 63 -9.94 20.04 21.30
N PHE A 64 -10.60 21.15 20.93
CA PHE A 64 -10.56 21.69 19.57
C PHE A 64 -9.20 22.28 19.25
N ALA A 65 -8.69 23.17 20.09
CA ALA A 65 -7.37 23.77 19.89
C ALA A 65 -6.24 22.74 19.92
N ALA A 66 -6.35 21.71 20.77
CA ALA A 66 -5.41 20.59 20.77
C ALA A 66 -5.47 19.80 19.45
N TYR A 67 -6.68 19.54 18.93
CA TYR A 67 -6.84 18.89 17.63
C TYR A 67 -6.22 19.72 16.50
N GLU A 68 -6.46 21.04 16.47
CA GLU A 68 -5.91 21.91 15.43
C GLU A 68 -4.37 21.94 15.42
N GLN A 69 -3.74 22.05 16.60
CA GLN A 69 -2.28 22.03 16.69
C GLN A 69 -1.69 20.70 16.23
N LEU A 70 -2.29 19.59 16.68
CA LEU A 70 -1.85 18.25 16.30
C LEU A 70 -2.06 18.03 14.80
N GLU A 71 -3.19 18.42 14.24
CA GLU A 71 -3.44 18.32 12.80
C GLU A 71 -2.46 19.15 11.98
N TYR A 72 -2.17 20.39 12.38
CA TYR A 72 -1.20 21.24 11.71
C TYR A 72 0.20 20.59 11.66
N LYS A 73 0.66 20.03 12.79
CA LYS A 73 1.91 19.27 12.83
C LYS A 73 1.85 18.05 11.91
N PHE A 74 0.73 17.33 11.90
CA PHE A 74 0.58 16.15 11.05
C PHE A 74 0.65 16.51 9.58
N GLN A 75 -0.04 17.57 9.15
CA GLN A 75 -0.03 18.03 7.77
C GLN A 75 1.39 18.41 7.33
N LYS A 76 2.17 19.04 8.22
CA LYS A 76 3.58 19.35 7.96
C LYS A 76 4.43 18.09 7.76
N ASP A 77 4.27 17.09 8.64
CA ASP A 77 4.96 15.81 8.51
C ASP A 77 4.55 15.08 7.22
N LEU A 78 3.27 15.15 6.87
CA LEU A 78 2.69 14.56 5.68
C LEU A 78 3.24 15.20 4.39
N LEU A 79 3.34 16.54 4.38
CA LEU A 79 3.90 17.30 3.28
C LEU A 79 5.42 17.07 3.15
N ALA A 80 6.13 16.97 4.27
CA ALA A 80 7.55 16.64 4.27
C ALA A 80 7.77 15.23 3.67
N ALA A 81 6.95 14.26 4.06
CA ALA A 81 7.00 12.91 3.52
C ALA A 81 6.66 12.86 2.02
N SER A 82 5.62 13.58 1.58
CA SER A 82 5.27 13.63 0.15
C SER A 82 6.36 14.29 -0.68
N THR A 83 6.91 15.41 -0.18
CA THR A 83 7.98 16.14 -0.86
C THR A 83 9.25 15.30 -0.96
N ALA A 84 9.62 14.58 0.11
CA ALA A 84 10.76 13.67 0.10
C ALA A 84 10.59 12.57 -0.96
N LEU A 85 9.40 11.98 -1.05
CA LEU A 85 9.08 10.99 -2.09
C LEU A 85 9.10 11.58 -3.49
N ASP A 86 8.59 12.80 -3.68
CA ASP A 86 8.54 13.45 -5.00
C ASP A 86 9.93 13.89 -5.47
N ILE A 87 10.78 14.40 -4.57
CA ILE A 87 12.20 14.69 -4.87
C ILE A 87 12.89 13.42 -5.33
N PHE A 88 12.66 12.32 -4.62
CA PHE A 88 13.26 11.05 -4.97
C PHE A 88 12.74 10.50 -6.32
N ASN A 89 11.43 10.58 -6.56
CA ASN A 89 10.82 10.15 -7.82
C ASN A 89 11.31 10.99 -9.01
N ARG A 90 11.60 12.27 -8.79
CA ARG A 90 12.12 13.18 -9.80
C ARG A 90 13.63 13.04 -10.00
N ASP A 91 14.35 12.46 -9.05
CA ASP A 91 15.77 12.20 -9.21
C ASP A 91 15.95 11.14 -10.31
N LYS A 92 16.58 11.56 -11.41
CA LYS A 92 16.76 10.74 -12.63
C LYS A 92 17.41 9.40 -12.33
N ARG A 93 18.16 9.29 -11.23
CA ARG A 93 18.72 8.05 -10.73
C ARG A 93 17.68 6.94 -10.60
N PHE A 94 16.49 7.22 -10.06
CA PHE A 94 15.47 6.19 -9.94
C PHE A 94 15.04 5.69 -11.32
N THR A 95 14.62 6.58 -12.23
CA THR A 95 14.16 6.23 -13.58
C THR A 95 15.23 5.63 -14.48
N ASP A 96 16.46 6.13 -14.41
CA ASP A 96 17.60 5.59 -15.16
C ASP A 96 17.92 4.18 -14.67
N ILE A 97 17.81 3.92 -13.36
CA ILE A 97 17.93 2.58 -12.78
C ILE A 97 16.84 1.61 -13.29
N PHE A 98 15.60 2.05 -13.55
CA PHE A 98 14.57 1.19 -14.16
C PHE A 98 14.86 0.86 -15.61
N LEU A 99 15.40 1.82 -16.36
CA LEU A 99 15.56 1.72 -17.81
C LEU A 99 16.90 1.12 -18.20
N ASP A 100 17.93 1.26 -17.36
CA ASP A 100 19.31 0.86 -17.65
C ASP A 100 19.65 -0.54 -17.09
N SER A 101 18.68 -1.44 -17.01
CA SER A 101 18.89 -2.81 -16.51
C SER A 101 19.80 -3.68 -17.40
N ASP A 102 20.29 -3.12 -18.51
CA ASP A 102 21.10 -3.74 -19.56
C ASP A 102 22.57 -3.26 -19.58
N SER A 103 22.96 -2.22 -18.83
CA SER A 103 24.35 -1.74 -18.85
C SER A 103 25.26 -2.48 -17.86
N ASP A 104 26.44 -2.85 -18.36
CA ASP A 104 27.37 -3.81 -17.78
C ASP A 104 27.96 -3.45 -16.40
N GLN A 105 28.08 -4.50 -15.58
CA GLN A 105 29.00 -4.89 -14.48
C GLN A 105 29.85 -3.88 -13.65
N ALA A 106 29.96 -2.58 -13.95
CA ALA A 106 30.83 -1.67 -13.20
C ALA A 106 30.12 -0.81 -12.14
N GLN A 107 28.78 -0.80 -12.10
CA GLN A 107 27.99 0.10 -11.24
C GLN A 107 27.19 -0.57 -10.11
N THR A 108 27.36 -1.87 -9.85
CA THR A 108 26.56 -2.60 -8.85
C THR A 108 26.83 -2.18 -7.39
N SER A 109 28.03 -1.69 -7.06
CA SER A 109 28.39 -1.34 -5.66
C SER A 109 27.91 0.05 -5.22
N SER A 110 27.90 1.04 -6.12
CA SER A 110 27.38 2.38 -5.82
C SER A 110 25.84 2.43 -5.90
N VAL A 111 25.24 1.58 -6.73
CA VAL A 111 23.79 1.45 -6.89
C VAL A 111 23.15 0.76 -5.68
N THR A 112 23.79 -0.28 -5.12
CA THR A 112 23.30 -0.97 -3.90
C THR A 112 23.29 -0.08 -2.66
N LEU A 113 24.28 0.81 -2.50
CA LEU A 113 24.34 1.77 -1.38
C LEU A 113 23.17 2.78 -1.44
N GLY A 114 22.81 3.25 -2.65
CA GLY A 114 21.68 4.17 -2.84
C GLY A 114 20.32 3.55 -2.52
N TYR A 115 20.12 2.26 -2.82
CA TYR A 115 18.87 1.56 -2.46
C TYR A 115 18.68 1.42 -0.95
N GLN A 116 19.75 1.16 -0.21
CA GLN A 116 19.67 0.99 1.24
C GLN A 116 19.27 2.31 1.92
N ASP A 117 19.85 3.43 1.49
CA ASP A 117 19.52 4.76 2.02
C ASP A 117 18.08 5.17 1.67
N LEU A 118 17.65 4.88 0.44
CA LEU A 118 16.27 5.08 0.01
C LEU A 118 15.30 4.24 0.82
N HIS A 119 15.55 2.92 0.89
CA HIS A 119 14.71 1.98 1.61
C HIS A 119 14.59 2.40 3.07
N ARG A 120 15.71 2.76 3.71
CA ARG A 120 15.73 3.27 5.08
C ARG A 120 14.90 4.55 5.23
N THR A 121 14.99 5.48 4.28
CA THR A 121 14.22 6.72 4.29
C THR A 121 12.72 6.46 4.13
N ILE A 122 12.33 5.61 3.17
CA ILE A 122 10.93 5.23 2.95
C ILE A 122 10.38 4.48 4.16
N VAL A 123 11.13 3.52 4.72
CA VAL A 123 10.74 2.80 5.93
C VAL A 123 10.58 3.77 7.11
N ASN A 124 11.48 4.75 7.25
CA ASN A 124 11.35 5.76 8.30
C ASN A 124 10.05 6.57 8.12
N TYR A 125 9.77 7.11 6.95
CA TYR A 125 8.51 7.82 6.71
C TYR A 125 7.29 6.92 6.82
N HIS A 126 7.35 5.68 6.36
CA HIS A 126 6.26 4.71 6.48
C HIS A 126 5.98 4.42 7.95
N THR A 127 7.01 4.16 8.78
CA THR A 127 6.85 3.94 10.22
C THR A 127 6.32 5.18 10.94
N ILE A 128 6.79 6.38 10.57
CA ILE A 128 6.24 7.64 11.07
C ILE A 128 4.76 7.73 10.68
N LEU A 129 4.39 7.64 9.40
CA LEU A 129 2.98 7.76 9.00
C LEU A 129 2.12 6.67 9.62
N ALA A 130 2.58 5.41 9.66
CA ALA A 130 1.84 4.29 10.19
C ALA A 130 1.62 4.39 11.72
N ASN A 131 2.69 4.68 12.47
CA ASN A 131 2.73 4.56 13.93
C ASN A 131 2.75 5.91 14.69
N SER A 132 2.79 7.04 13.99
CA SER A 132 2.66 8.38 14.60
C SER A 132 1.23 8.61 15.14
N TYR A 133 0.95 9.86 15.47
CA TYR A 133 -0.34 10.36 15.92
C TYR A 133 -1.42 10.39 14.83
N GLY A 134 -1.14 9.97 13.58
CA GLY A 134 -2.15 9.95 12.52
C GLY A 134 -3.40 9.09 12.80
N PRO A 135 -3.32 7.81 13.27
CA PRO A 135 -4.52 7.03 13.59
C PRO A 135 -5.22 7.60 14.82
N PHE A 136 -4.44 8.11 15.77
CA PHE A 136 -4.94 8.81 16.94
C PHE A 136 -5.72 10.08 16.54
N LEU A 137 -5.20 10.88 15.61
CA LEU A 137 -5.86 12.08 15.10
C LEU A 137 -7.15 11.75 14.37
N THR A 138 -7.16 10.69 13.54
CA THR A 138 -8.40 10.24 12.89
C THR A 138 -9.44 9.84 13.94
N ALA A 139 -9.05 9.06 14.96
CA ALA A 139 -9.93 8.69 16.05
C ALA A 139 -10.38 9.91 16.88
N PHE A 140 -9.48 10.87 17.12
CA PHE A 140 -9.79 12.08 17.88
C PHE A 140 -10.77 12.99 17.14
N GLY A 141 -10.57 13.19 15.83
CA GLY A 141 -11.50 13.92 14.97
C GLY A 141 -12.88 13.28 14.93
N LEU A 142 -12.96 11.95 14.82
CA LEU A 142 -14.23 11.21 14.88
C LEU A 142 -14.94 11.35 16.23
N SER A 143 -14.19 11.31 17.34
CA SER A 143 -14.75 11.49 18.68
C SER A 143 -15.18 12.92 18.95
N LEU A 144 -14.46 13.91 18.44
CA LEU A 144 -14.87 15.32 18.44
C LEU A 144 -16.15 15.51 17.64
N ARG A 145 -16.24 14.95 16.42
CA ARG A 145 -17.45 14.96 15.59
C ARG A 145 -18.65 14.38 16.34
N SER A 146 -18.51 13.20 16.94
CA SER A 146 -19.58 12.54 17.70
C SER A 146 -20.00 13.35 18.93
N ALA A 147 -19.07 14.05 19.56
CA ALA A 147 -19.39 14.88 20.71
C ALA A 147 -20.11 16.18 20.28
N CYS A 148 -19.69 16.81 19.18
CA CYS A 148 -20.37 17.99 18.64
C CYS A 148 -21.81 17.69 18.20
N SER A 149 -22.06 16.56 17.53
CA SER A 149 -23.42 16.19 17.12
C SER A 149 -24.34 15.91 18.32
N LYS A 150 -23.80 15.40 19.43
CA LYS A 150 -24.55 15.26 20.69
C LYS A 150 -24.90 16.60 21.33
N LEU A 151 -24.02 17.60 21.24
CA LEU A 151 -24.35 18.95 21.69
C LEU A 151 -25.46 19.58 20.82
N GLU A 152 -25.41 19.41 19.50
CA GLU A 152 -26.47 19.90 18.61
C GLU A 152 -27.83 19.28 18.97
N GLN A 153 -27.88 17.97 19.19
CA GLN A 153 -29.12 17.28 19.60
C GLN A 153 -29.67 17.77 20.94
N GLN A 154 -28.79 18.07 21.91
CA GLN A 154 -29.21 18.59 23.22
C GLN A 154 -29.72 20.03 23.16
N SER A 155 -29.09 20.88 22.35
CA SER A 155 -29.54 22.26 22.14
C SER A 155 -30.89 22.33 21.42
N PHE A 156 -31.20 21.37 20.54
CA PHE A 156 -32.49 21.30 19.83
C PHE A 156 -33.65 20.76 20.68
N SER A 157 -33.39 19.95 21.70
CA SER A 157 -34.44 19.33 22.53
C SER A 157 -35.00 20.25 23.64
N GLY A 158 -34.37 21.40 23.90
CA GLY A 158 -34.76 22.32 24.98
C GLY A 158 -35.73 23.44 24.60
N GLY A 159 -36.21 23.49 23.34
CA GLY A 159 -37.03 24.59 22.83
C GLY A 159 -38.49 24.23 22.60
N VAL A 160 -39.31 24.26 23.65
CA VAL A 160 -40.76 24.44 23.56
C VAL A 160 -41.19 25.38 24.69
N ASP A 161 -41.30 26.68 24.41
CA ASP A 161 -42.60 27.36 24.41
C ASP A 161 -42.50 28.72 23.69
N GLY A 162 -43.57 29.10 22.98
CA GLY A 162 -43.56 30.20 22.02
C GLY A 162 -43.48 31.60 22.64
N SER A 163 -42.40 32.31 22.34
CA SER A 163 -42.35 33.78 22.18
C SER A 163 -40.96 34.16 21.68
N ASP A 164 -40.87 34.91 20.58
CA ASP A 164 -39.68 35.62 20.08
C ASP A 164 -38.33 34.93 20.33
N THR A 165 -37.98 33.95 19.49
CA THR A 165 -36.61 33.40 19.49
C THR A 165 -35.61 34.51 19.11
N PRO A 166 -34.69 34.90 20.00
CA PRO A 166 -33.73 35.96 19.72
C PRO A 166 -32.75 35.54 18.61
N GLU A 167 -32.40 36.47 17.73
CA GLU A 167 -31.43 36.27 16.62
C GLU A 167 -30.12 35.58 17.07
N CYS A 168 -29.70 35.81 18.32
CA CYS A 168 -28.53 35.18 18.93
C CYS A 168 -28.60 33.63 18.96
N GLN A 169 -29.77 33.04 19.19
CA GLN A 169 -29.94 31.59 19.27
C GLN A 169 -29.87 30.92 17.89
N ARG A 170 -30.23 31.67 16.83
CA ARG A 170 -30.10 31.24 15.43
C ARG A 170 -28.66 31.34 14.95
N TYR A 171 -27.91 32.34 15.41
CA TYR A 171 -26.48 32.54 15.09
C TYR A 171 -25.59 31.42 15.68
N ASP A 172 -25.84 31.02 16.93
CA ASP A 172 -25.13 29.90 17.58
C ASP A 172 -25.37 28.55 16.87
N SER A 173 -26.58 28.34 16.32
CA SER A 173 -26.91 27.12 15.57
C SER A 173 -26.20 27.04 14.20
N PHE A 174 -25.94 28.18 13.56
CA PHE A 174 -25.23 28.22 12.28
C PHE A 174 -23.73 28.02 12.45
N GLN A 175 -23.12 28.69 13.43
CA GLN A 175 -21.68 28.60 13.68
C GLN A 175 -21.25 27.22 14.18
N SER A 176 -22.08 26.56 15.01
CA SER A 176 -21.84 25.17 15.44
C SER A 176 -21.92 24.18 14.27
N ARG A 177 -22.89 24.32 13.37
CA ARG A 177 -22.96 23.51 12.14
C ARG A 177 -21.75 23.69 11.24
N GLN A 178 -21.31 24.93 11.03
CA GLN A 178 -20.13 25.21 10.22
C GLN A 178 -18.84 24.65 10.85
N CYS A 179 -18.74 24.69 12.18
CA CYS A 179 -17.63 24.06 12.92
C CYS A 179 -17.62 22.53 12.75
N ILE A 180 -18.79 21.89 12.77
CA ILE A 180 -18.91 20.44 12.57
C ILE A 180 -18.50 20.04 11.15
N GLU A 181 -19.04 20.71 10.14
CA GLU A 181 -18.74 20.41 8.72
C GLU A 181 -17.25 20.59 8.40
N THR A 182 -16.63 21.65 8.92
CA THR A 182 -15.19 21.89 8.74
C THR A 182 -14.34 20.82 9.43
N LEU A 183 -14.72 20.36 10.63
CA LEU A 183 -14.03 19.28 11.33
C LEU A 183 -14.14 17.94 10.58
N ILE A 184 -15.31 17.64 10.03
CA ILE A 184 -15.55 16.43 9.22
C ILE A 184 -14.63 16.43 8.00
N ALA A 185 -14.70 17.50 7.19
CA ALA A 185 -13.90 17.63 5.99
C ALA A 185 -12.39 17.52 6.27
N ARG A 186 -11.92 18.13 7.35
CA ARG A 186 -10.52 18.05 7.81
C ARG A 186 -10.12 16.63 8.20
N SER A 187 -10.93 15.95 9.01
CA SER A 187 -10.64 14.57 9.45
C SER A 187 -10.60 13.57 8.29
N GLU A 188 -11.50 13.72 7.31
CA GLU A 188 -11.57 12.88 6.11
C GLU A 188 -10.39 13.14 5.18
N TYR A 189 -10.04 14.42 4.96
CA TYR A 189 -8.87 14.81 4.19
C TYR A 189 -7.60 14.21 4.79
N LEU A 190 -7.44 14.29 6.12
CA LEU A 190 -6.28 13.75 6.83
C LEU A 190 -6.14 12.24 6.63
N HIS A 191 -7.23 11.51 6.80
CA HIS A 191 -7.28 10.06 6.62
C HIS A 191 -6.95 9.66 5.18
N LEU A 192 -7.54 10.37 4.22
CA LEU A 192 -7.35 10.11 2.80
C LEU A 192 -5.92 10.43 2.34
N SER A 193 -5.36 11.55 2.78
CA SER A 193 -4.01 11.96 2.40
C SER A 193 -2.95 11.01 3.00
N ARG A 194 -3.13 10.60 4.26
CA ARG A 194 -2.33 9.55 4.90
C ARG A 194 -2.40 8.22 4.16
N SER A 195 -3.60 7.71 3.87
CA SER A 195 -3.77 6.41 3.21
C SER A 195 -3.16 6.41 1.81
N ARG A 196 -3.34 7.49 1.03
CA ARG A 196 -2.68 7.65 -0.28
C ARG A 196 -1.16 7.56 -0.17
N LEU A 197 -0.55 8.23 0.82
CA LEU A 197 0.90 8.21 0.99
C LEU A 197 1.42 6.85 1.47
N LEU A 198 0.71 6.18 2.39
CA LEU A 198 1.06 4.82 2.81
C LEU A 198 1.02 3.86 1.61
N THR A 199 -0.06 3.89 0.81
CA THR A 199 -0.16 3.06 -0.40
C THR A 199 0.96 3.36 -1.40
N LYS A 200 1.30 4.64 -1.60
CA LYS A 200 2.45 5.01 -2.45
C LYS A 200 3.75 4.41 -1.92
N MET A 201 4.02 4.53 -0.62
CA MET A 201 5.22 3.97 0.01
C MET A 201 5.26 2.44 -0.11
N ASP A 202 4.13 1.76 0.05
CA ASP A 202 4.04 0.30 -0.09
C ASP A 202 4.39 -0.15 -1.50
N ILE A 203 3.91 0.58 -2.52
CA ILE A 203 4.29 0.34 -3.93
C ILE A 203 5.81 0.50 -4.09
N TYR A 204 6.40 1.59 -3.57
CA TYR A 204 7.86 1.78 -3.66
C TYR A 204 8.64 0.66 -2.97
N LEU A 205 8.23 0.27 -1.76
CA LEU A 205 8.87 -0.82 -1.02
C LEU A 205 8.79 -2.15 -1.77
N GLN A 206 7.64 -2.46 -2.36
CA GLN A 206 7.46 -3.67 -3.17
C GLN A 206 8.37 -3.65 -4.40
N VAL A 207 8.46 -2.51 -5.07
CA VAL A 207 9.31 -2.36 -6.26
C VAL A 207 10.78 -2.53 -5.89
N ILE A 208 11.28 -1.85 -4.85
CA ILE A 208 12.65 -2.01 -4.34
C ILE A 208 12.93 -3.47 -3.97
N HIS A 209 11.98 -4.12 -3.29
CA HIS A 209 12.13 -5.54 -2.92
C HIS A 209 12.30 -6.43 -4.14
N ASN A 210 11.48 -6.25 -5.19
CA ASN A 210 11.59 -7.03 -6.42
C ASN A 210 12.96 -6.85 -7.10
N PHE A 211 13.52 -5.63 -7.09
CA PHE A 211 14.85 -5.40 -7.62
C PHE A 211 15.94 -6.10 -6.81
N MET A 212 15.91 -5.99 -5.48
CA MET A 212 16.86 -6.71 -4.65
C MET A 212 16.78 -8.23 -4.89
N GLN A 213 15.57 -8.77 -5.07
CA GLN A 213 15.38 -10.18 -5.42
C GLN A 213 15.95 -10.52 -6.81
N GLN A 214 15.81 -9.62 -7.79
CA GLN A 214 16.39 -9.81 -9.11
C GLN A 214 17.92 -9.81 -9.08
N ASP A 215 18.53 -8.91 -8.32
CA ASP A 215 19.98 -8.86 -8.15
C ASP A 215 20.49 -10.11 -7.43
N ILE A 216 19.82 -10.51 -6.33
CA ILE A 216 20.12 -11.77 -5.64
C ILE A 216 19.96 -12.96 -6.60
N ALA A 217 18.92 -12.98 -7.44
CA ALA A 217 18.71 -14.06 -8.40
C ALA A 217 19.79 -14.09 -9.50
N ARG A 218 20.27 -12.92 -9.96
CA ARG A 218 21.40 -12.81 -10.90
C ARG A 218 22.69 -13.36 -10.30
N GLU A 219 23.00 -12.96 -9.06
CA GLU A 219 24.16 -13.45 -8.33
C GLU A 219 24.06 -14.95 -8.04
N THR A 220 22.88 -15.41 -7.61
CA THR A 220 22.60 -16.84 -7.38
C THR A 220 22.73 -17.65 -8.68
N LYS A 221 22.32 -17.09 -9.83
CA LYS A 221 22.50 -17.74 -11.14
C LYS A 221 23.97 -17.87 -11.51
N ARG A 222 24.79 -16.85 -11.21
CA ARG A 222 26.25 -16.89 -11.39
C ARG A 222 26.88 -17.94 -10.47
N ASP A 223 26.49 -17.96 -9.21
CA ASP A 223 26.93 -18.95 -8.23
C ASP A 223 26.51 -20.38 -8.66
N SER A 224 25.29 -20.54 -9.20
CA SER A 224 24.82 -21.81 -9.75
C SER A 224 25.69 -22.32 -10.92
N SER A 225 26.27 -21.42 -11.72
CA SER A 225 27.21 -21.82 -12.79
C SER A 225 28.52 -22.35 -12.20
N ALA A 226 29.04 -21.71 -11.16
CA ALA A 226 30.21 -22.20 -10.43
C ALA A 226 29.91 -23.55 -9.75
N MET A 227 28.72 -23.70 -9.16
CA MET A 227 28.25 -24.93 -8.53
C MET A 227 28.20 -26.10 -9.52
N LYS A 228 27.75 -25.85 -10.76
CA LYS A 228 27.77 -26.87 -11.83
C LYS A 228 29.20 -27.31 -12.20
N SER A 229 30.13 -26.36 -12.26
CA SER A 229 31.54 -26.64 -12.55
C SER A 229 32.17 -27.51 -11.46
N LEU A 230 31.97 -27.17 -10.18
CA LEU A 230 32.47 -27.96 -9.07
C LEU A 230 31.85 -29.36 -9.04
N SER A 231 30.54 -29.48 -9.30
CA SER A 231 29.87 -30.77 -9.39
C SER A 231 30.45 -31.64 -10.50
N LEU A 232 30.73 -31.09 -11.69
CA LEU A 232 31.39 -31.81 -12.78
C LEU A 232 32.78 -32.29 -12.38
N LEU A 233 33.55 -31.46 -11.69
CA LEU A 233 34.88 -31.81 -11.18
C LEU A 233 34.81 -33.00 -10.21
N THR A 234 33.85 -32.98 -9.28
CA THR A 234 33.64 -34.10 -8.35
C THR A 234 33.19 -35.37 -9.07
N MET A 235 32.36 -35.28 -10.10
CA MET A 235 31.92 -36.42 -10.92
C MET A 235 33.06 -37.09 -11.68
N VAL A 236 34.14 -36.36 -12.00
CA VAL A 236 35.34 -36.91 -12.64
C VAL A 236 36.32 -37.47 -11.60
N PHE A 237 36.59 -36.72 -10.53
CA PHE A 237 37.61 -37.13 -9.56
C PHE A 237 37.17 -38.30 -8.68
N LEU A 238 35.93 -38.33 -8.18
CA LEU A 238 35.46 -39.42 -7.31
C LEU A 238 35.63 -40.83 -7.89
N PRO A 239 35.16 -41.12 -9.12
CA PRO A 239 35.35 -42.44 -9.71
C PRO A 239 36.82 -42.71 -10.03
N THR A 240 37.59 -41.69 -10.43
CA THR A 240 39.01 -41.85 -10.73
C THR A 240 39.82 -42.19 -9.47
N THR A 241 39.56 -41.54 -8.34
CA THR A 241 40.25 -41.81 -7.08
C THR A 241 39.86 -43.16 -6.48
N ALA A 242 38.61 -43.59 -6.62
CA ALA A 242 38.15 -44.92 -6.21
C ALA A 242 38.87 -46.04 -6.98
N ILE A 243 39.05 -45.87 -8.29
CA ILE A 243 39.75 -46.85 -9.13
C ILE A 243 41.25 -46.84 -8.83
N ALA A 244 41.82 -45.66 -8.57
CA ALA A 244 43.21 -45.55 -8.13
C ALA A 244 43.46 -46.30 -6.81
N THR A 245 42.57 -46.16 -5.82
CA THR A 245 42.69 -46.88 -4.54
C THR A 245 42.49 -48.39 -4.67
N ILE A 246 41.62 -48.85 -5.57
CA ILE A 246 41.44 -50.29 -5.85
C ILE A 246 42.67 -50.89 -6.55
N MET A 247 43.39 -50.08 -7.35
CA MET A 247 44.56 -50.50 -8.13
C MET A 247 45.90 -50.29 -7.41
N ASP A 248 45.93 -49.51 -6.33
CA ASP A 248 47.11 -49.24 -5.48
C ASP A 248 47.84 -50.52 -4.99
N PRO A 249 47.15 -51.62 -4.63
CA PRO A 249 47.82 -52.87 -4.23
C PRO A 249 48.59 -53.59 -5.36
N PHE A 250 48.40 -53.19 -6.62
CA PHE A 250 49.04 -53.83 -7.79
C PHE A 250 50.34 -53.13 -8.24
N THR A 251 50.70 -52.00 -7.62
CA THR A 251 51.98 -51.31 -7.80
C THR A 251 52.95 -51.67 -6.68
N GLN A 252 53.93 -52.51 -6.98
CA GLN A 252 54.93 -52.96 -6.00
C GLN A 252 56.13 -52.02 -6.05
N VAL A 253 56.43 -51.31 -4.96
CA VAL A 253 57.67 -50.53 -4.83
C VAL A 253 58.74 -51.49 -4.30
N SER A 254 59.75 -51.77 -5.13
CA SER A 254 60.91 -52.56 -4.71
C SER A 254 61.79 -51.76 -3.75
N TRP A 255 62.45 -52.43 -2.80
CA TRP A 255 63.37 -51.85 -1.80
C TRP A 255 64.60 -51.12 -2.39
N ASN A 256 64.74 -51.07 -3.71
CA ASN A 256 65.89 -50.53 -4.44
C ASN A 256 65.58 -49.21 -5.20
N ASP A 257 64.51 -48.51 -4.84
CA ASP A 257 64.05 -47.23 -5.45
C ASP A 257 63.61 -47.31 -6.94
N GLU A 258 63.52 -48.52 -7.51
CA GLU A 258 63.02 -48.73 -8.87
C GLU A 258 61.50 -49.02 -8.85
N ILE A 259 60.73 -48.08 -9.40
CA ILE A 259 59.28 -48.22 -9.59
C ILE A 259 59.03 -49.17 -10.76
N THR A 260 58.86 -50.47 -10.48
CA THR A 260 58.47 -51.46 -11.50
C THR A 260 56.96 -51.42 -11.72
N VAL A 261 56.53 -50.73 -12.78
CA VAL A 261 55.13 -50.73 -13.22
C VAL A 261 54.81 -52.08 -13.87
N THR A 262 53.90 -52.85 -13.27
CA THR A 262 53.40 -54.12 -13.84
C THR A 262 52.85 -53.90 -15.27
N SER A 263 53.12 -54.83 -16.20
CA SER A 263 52.68 -54.79 -17.62
C SER A 263 51.15 -54.67 -17.85
N GLN A 264 50.36 -54.64 -16.78
CA GLN A 264 48.90 -54.53 -16.78
C GLN A 264 48.39 -53.09 -16.61
N PHE A 265 49.25 -52.07 -16.75
CA PHE A 265 48.86 -50.65 -16.74
C PHE A 265 47.70 -50.32 -17.71
N TRP A 266 47.52 -51.11 -18.78
CA TRP A 266 46.39 -50.97 -19.70
C TRP A 266 45.02 -51.29 -19.08
N VAL A 267 44.98 -52.16 -18.05
CA VAL A 267 43.74 -52.54 -17.35
C VAL A 267 43.18 -51.36 -16.55
N PHE A 268 44.04 -50.47 -16.04
CA PHE A 268 43.63 -49.23 -15.39
C PHE A 268 42.81 -48.36 -16.35
N TRP A 269 43.31 -48.13 -17.57
CA TRP A 269 42.60 -47.33 -18.58
C TRP A 269 41.32 -48.03 -19.08
N ALA A 270 41.34 -49.37 -19.18
CA ALA A 270 40.18 -50.16 -19.58
C ALA A 270 39.03 -50.13 -18.56
N ALA A 271 39.32 -49.97 -17.27
CA ALA A 271 38.31 -49.88 -16.20
C ALA A 271 37.93 -48.42 -15.85
N ALA A 272 38.91 -47.50 -15.85
CA ALA A 272 38.69 -46.10 -15.49
C ALA A 272 37.83 -45.35 -16.52
N ALA A 273 38.10 -45.52 -17.81
CA ALA A 273 37.37 -44.84 -18.87
C ALA A 273 35.85 -45.15 -18.89
N PRO A 274 35.37 -46.41 -18.83
CA PRO A 274 33.94 -46.69 -18.86
C PRO A 274 33.21 -46.25 -17.59
N VAL A 275 33.84 -46.42 -16.41
CA VAL A 275 33.21 -46.03 -15.13
C VAL A 275 33.06 -44.51 -15.03
N THR A 276 34.11 -43.77 -15.40
CA THR A 276 34.04 -42.29 -15.46
C THR A 276 32.99 -41.83 -16.48
N LEU A 277 32.91 -42.47 -17.66
CA LEU A 277 31.91 -42.18 -18.68
C LEU A 277 30.47 -42.39 -18.16
N ILE A 278 30.20 -43.50 -17.47
CA ILE A 278 28.87 -43.80 -16.92
C ILE A 278 28.45 -42.76 -15.89
N VAL A 279 29.35 -42.43 -14.94
CA VAL A 279 29.08 -41.41 -13.90
C VAL A 279 28.83 -40.04 -14.52
N LEU A 280 29.61 -39.67 -15.54
CA LEU A 280 29.48 -38.39 -16.24
C LEU A 280 28.16 -38.33 -17.03
N ILE A 281 27.78 -39.40 -17.73
CA ILE A 281 26.49 -39.48 -18.44
C ILE A 281 25.32 -39.34 -17.47
N ILE A 282 25.33 -40.05 -16.34
CA ILE A 282 24.27 -39.99 -15.34
C ILE A 282 24.22 -38.59 -14.72
N GLY A 283 25.37 -38.04 -14.33
CA GLY A 283 25.47 -36.74 -13.69
C GLY A 283 25.02 -35.59 -14.58
N VAL A 284 25.51 -35.54 -15.82
CA VAL A 284 25.10 -34.53 -16.81
C VAL A 284 23.62 -34.69 -17.16
N SER A 285 23.13 -35.92 -17.32
CA SER A 285 21.70 -36.17 -17.58
C SER A 285 20.82 -35.67 -16.43
N TRP A 286 21.29 -35.76 -15.19
CA TRP A 286 20.53 -35.30 -14.02
C TRP A 286 20.53 -33.77 -13.91
N ILE A 287 21.68 -33.13 -14.15
CA ILE A 287 21.80 -31.67 -14.23
C ILE A 287 20.92 -31.12 -15.36
N HIS A 288 20.97 -31.73 -16.55
CA HIS A 288 20.18 -31.31 -17.71
C HIS A 288 18.68 -31.57 -17.51
N LYS A 289 18.30 -32.66 -16.84
CA LYS A 289 16.90 -32.91 -16.46
C LYS A 289 16.40 -31.91 -15.43
N ALA A 290 17.22 -31.53 -14.43
CA ALA A 290 16.84 -30.52 -13.45
C ALA A 290 16.55 -29.16 -14.12
N GLU A 291 17.35 -28.79 -15.12
CA GLU A 291 17.13 -27.59 -15.94
C GLU A 291 15.86 -27.72 -16.81
N CYS A 292 15.68 -28.85 -17.49
CA CYS A 292 14.48 -29.11 -18.30
C CYS A 292 13.20 -29.15 -17.46
N GLN A 293 13.24 -29.67 -16.23
CA GLN A 293 12.08 -29.66 -15.33
C GLN A 293 11.70 -28.23 -14.92
N GLN A 294 12.67 -27.36 -14.63
CA GLN A 294 12.40 -25.96 -14.32
C GLN A 294 11.84 -25.19 -15.53
N ALA A 295 12.38 -25.43 -16.73
CA ALA A 295 11.91 -24.84 -17.98
C ALA A 295 10.51 -25.34 -18.38
N PHE A 296 10.20 -26.61 -18.14
CA PHE A 296 8.88 -27.17 -18.40
C PHE A 296 7.84 -26.62 -17.42
N MET A 297 8.15 -26.56 -16.12
CA MET A 297 7.24 -26.02 -15.11
C MET A 297 6.93 -24.53 -15.30
N THR A 298 7.92 -23.73 -15.70
CA THR A 298 7.70 -22.30 -16.04
C THR A 298 6.85 -22.12 -17.28
N LYS A 299 7.06 -22.90 -18.35
CA LYS A 299 6.20 -22.91 -19.55
C LYS A 299 4.77 -23.32 -19.24
N VAL A 300 4.58 -24.37 -18.44
CA VAL A 300 3.26 -24.85 -18.00
C VAL A 300 2.56 -23.81 -17.13
N ALA A 301 3.28 -23.10 -16.26
CA ALA A 301 2.72 -22.01 -15.45
C ALA A 301 2.30 -20.81 -16.32
N HIS A 302 3.10 -20.43 -17.32
CA HIS A 302 2.75 -19.37 -18.28
C HIS A 302 1.49 -19.71 -19.09
N LEU A 303 1.39 -20.96 -19.58
CA LEU A 303 0.23 -21.45 -20.32
C LEU A 303 -1.04 -21.43 -19.46
N LYS A 304 -0.96 -21.82 -18.18
CA LYS A 304 -2.09 -21.69 -17.24
C LYS A 304 -2.49 -20.23 -17.01
N ARG A 305 -1.52 -19.33 -16.87
CA ARG A 305 -1.78 -17.89 -16.65
C ARG A 305 -2.44 -17.23 -17.86
N PHE A 306 -2.00 -17.59 -19.07
CA PHE A 306 -2.58 -17.13 -20.33
C PHE A 306 -4.02 -17.66 -20.52
N GLY A 307 -4.25 -18.94 -20.18
CA GLY A 307 -5.59 -19.53 -20.20
C GLY A 307 -6.56 -18.88 -19.22
N LEU A 308 -6.09 -18.55 -18.00
CA LEU A 308 -6.90 -17.84 -17.01
C LEU A 308 -7.19 -16.38 -17.40
N PHE A 309 -6.23 -15.70 -18.03
CA PHE A 309 -6.42 -14.34 -18.55
C PHE A 309 -7.47 -14.31 -19.66
N GLN A 310 -7.40 -15.25 -20.62
CA GLN A 310 -8.44 -15.38 -21.64
C GLN A 310 -9.82 -15.66 -21.06
N ARG A 311 -9.91 -16.49 -20.00
CA ARG A 311 -11.17 -16.73 -19.29
C ARG A 311 -11.72 -15.46 -18.65
N ARG A 312 -10.86 -14.65 -18.02
CA ARG A 312 -11.27 -13.41 -17.36
C ARG A 312 -11.72 -12.34 -18.37
N VAL A 313 -11.03 -12.22 -19.51
CA VAL A 313 -11.43 -11.32 -20.61
C VAL A 313 -12.77 -11.75 -21.21
N LYS A 314 -12.98 -13.05 -21.44
CA LYS A 314 -14.29 -13.54 -21.92
C LYS A 314 -15.42 -13.29 -20.93
N VAL A 315 -15.18 -13.41 -19.62
CA VAL A 315 -16.21 -13.11 -18.60
C VAL A 315 -16.54 -11.62 -18.58
N GLY A 316 -15.55 -10.73 -18.67
CA GLY A 316 -15.80 -9.28 -18.74
C GLY A 316 -16.55 -8.85 -20.01
N ASP A 317 -16.31 -9.52 -21.14
CA ASP A 317 -17.02 -9.25 -22.40
C ASP A 317 -18.50 -9.71 -22.33
N ILE A 318 -18.78 -10.82 -21.64
CA ILE A 318 -20.15 -11.29 -21.38
C ILE A 318 -20.88 -10.34 -20.42
N GLU A 319 -20.21 -9.84 -19.39
CA GLU A 319 -20.77 -8.90 -18.41
C GLU A 319 -21.10 -7.54 -19.05
N SER A 320 -20.18 -6.99 -19.86
CA SER A 320 -20.41 -5.77 -20.64
C SER A 320 -21.57 -5.91 -21.65
N LYS A 321 -21.69 -7.08 -22.29
CA LYS A 321 -22.80 -7.37 -23.21
C LYS A 321 -24.14 -7.55 -22.49
N ALA A 322 -24.12 -8.04 -21.25
CA ALA A 322 -25.31 -8.12 -20.40
C ALA A 322 -25.77 -6.74 -19.92
N GLU A 323 -24.83 -5.87 -19.50
CA GLU A 323 -25.15 -4.50 -19.05
C GLU A 323 -25.71 -3.64 -20.20
N SER A 324 -25.12 -3.72 -21.39
CA SER A 324 -25.61 -3.00 -22.57
C SER A 324 -27.02 -3.44 -22.98
N ASN A 325 -27.32 -4.75 -22.97
CA ASN A 325 -28.67 -5.24 -23.22
C ASN A 325 -29.70 -4.80 -22.16
N LEU A 326 -29.29 -4.73 -20.89
CA LEU A 326 -30.14 -4.27 -19.79
C LEU A 326 -30.48 -2.78 -19.89
N ILE A 327 -29.52 -1.96 -20.34
CA ILE A 327 -29.73 -0.52 -20.61
C ILE A 327 -30.72 -0.35 -21.77
N VAL A 328 -30.55 -1.10 -22.87
CA VAL A 328 -31.47 -1.04 -24.02
C VAL A 328 -32.89 -1.43 -23.61
N LEU A 329 -33.06 -2.52 -22.84
CA LEU A 329 -34.37 -2.95 -22.34
C LEU A 329 -35.04 -1.89 -21.45
N ARG A 330 -34.28 -1.24 -20.55
CA ARG A 330 -34.79 -0.14 -19.73
C ARG A 330 -35.21 1.05 -20.56
N THR A 331 -34.45 1.41 -21.59
CA THR A 331 -34.82 2.51 -22.49
C THR A 331 -36.07 2.19 -23.31
N THR A 332 -36.23 0.95 -23.78
CA THR A 332 -37.45 0.55 -24.51
C THR A 332 -38.69 0.51 -23.62
N MET A 333 -38.56 0.06 -22.37
CA MET A 333 -39.67 0.10 -21.39
C MET A 333 -40.06 1.54 -21.06
N ALA A 334 -39.10 2.45 -20.87
CA ALA A 334 -39.37 3.85 -20.60
C ALA A 334 -40.05 4.57 -21.79
N ILE A 335 -39.72 4.19 -23.03
CA ILE A 335 -40.38 4.73 -24.24
C ILE A 335 -41.82 4.20 -24.36
N GLN A 336 -42.05 2.94 -23.99
CA GLN A 336 -43.38 2.33 -23.96
C GLN A 336 -44.28 3.05 -22.94
N ASP A 337 -43.80 3.26 -21.72
CA ASP A 337 -44.53 3.96 -20.64
C ASP A 337 -44.81 5.43 -21.02
N ALA A 338 -43.86 6.11 -21.68
CA ALA A 338 -44.05 7.47 -22.16
C ALA A 338 -45.12 7.55 -23.28
N SER A 339 -45.20 6.54 -24.15
CA SER A 339 -46.21 6.47 -25.22
C SER A 339 -47.62 6.24 -24.68
N GLU A 340 -47.76 5.50 -23.59
CA GLU A 340 -49.04 5.23 -22.93
C GLU A 340 -49.56 6.48 -22.20
N SER A 341 -48.67 7.25 -21.57
CA SER A 341 -49.02 8.54 -20.93
C SER A 341 -49.47 9.64 -21.91
N ALA A 342 -48.97 9.61 -23.16
CA ALA A 342 -49.34 10.58 -24.18
C ALA A 342 -50.73 10.30 -24.80
N SER A 343 -51.20 9.05 -24.78
CA SER A 343 -52.51 8.66 -25.31
C SER A 343 -53.67 9.13 -24.42
N ASP A 344 -53.47 9.22 -23.10
CA ASP A 344 -54.53 9.62 -22.16
C ASP A 344 -54.79 11.14 -22.11
N THR A 345 -53.90 11.96 -22.68
CA THR A 345 -54.03 13.43 -22.59
C THR A 345 -54.78 14.07 -23.78
N ALA A 346 -55.19 13.27 -24.78
CA ALA A 346 -55.79 13.78 -26.02
C ALA A 346 -57.34 13.88 -26.04
N THR A 347 -58.03 13.61 -24.92
CA THR A 347 -59.50 13.65 -24.86
C THR A 347 -60.03 14.64 -23.83
N ALA A 348 -60.02 15.95 -24.14
CA ALA A 348 -60.86 16.94 -23.46
C ALA A 348 -61.23 18.12 -24.39
N PRO A 349 -62.49 18.61 -24.39
CA PRO A 349 -63.02 19.42 -25.48
C PRO A 349 -62.82 20.94 -25.33
N ARG A 350 -62.74 21.58 -26.51
CA ARG A 350 -62.69 23.02 -26.79
C ARG A 350 -63.72 23.85 -26.01
N ARG A 351 -63.29 25.01 -25.48
CA ARG A 351 -64.17 26.18 -25.27
C ARG A 351 -63.47 27.49 -25.62
N SER A 352 -64.29 28.40 -26.12
CA SER A 352 -64.02 29.55 -26.98
C SER A 352 -63.43 30.79 -26.29
N THR A 353 -62.48 31.40 -27.01
CA THR A 353 -62.21 32.84 -27.20
C THR A 353 -62.95 33.88 -26.36
N SER A 354 -62.19 34.76 -25.70
CA SER A 354 -62.55 36.18 -25.50
C SER A 354 -61.32 37.02 -25.10
N GLY A 355 -60.91 37.89 -26.04
CA GLY A 355 -60.22 39.19 -25.92
C GLY A 355 -59.49 39.62 -24.64
N ARG A 356 -58.26 40.17 -24.80
CA ARG A 356 -57.97 41.62 -24.70
C ARG A 356 -56.46 41.89 -24.48
N SER A 357 -55.87 42.57 -25.47
CA SER A 357 -54.87 43.65 -25.42
C SER A 357 -53.96 43.82 -24.20
N SER A 358 -52.64 43.88 -24.44
CA SER A 358 -51.72 45.01 -24.15
C SER A 358 -50.29 44.48 -23.90
N LYS A 359 -49.40 44.59 -24.90
CA LYS A 359 -48.23 45.50 -24.94
C LYS A 359 -47.11 45.23 -23.92
N ALA A 360 -45.92 45.04 -24.51
CA ALA A 360 -44.59 45.50 -24.05
C ALA A 360 -44.02 44.70 -22.87
N VAL A 361 -42.72 44.43 -22.71
CA VAL A 361 -41.42 44.98 -23.12
C VAL A 361 -40.48 43.73 -23.07
N GLU A 362 -39.63 43.42 -24.07
CA GLU A 362 -38.18 43.72 -24.07
C GLU A 362 -37.53 43.54 -22.67
N ASP A 363 -36.36 42.98 -22.43
CA ASP A 363 -35.33 42.30 -23.21
C ASP A 363 -34.25 41.88 -22.16
N CYS A 364 -33.28 41.07 -22.58
CA CYS A 364 -31.97 40.83 -21.93
C CYS A 364 -31.94 39.96 -20.64
N VAL A 365 -31.29 38.79 -20.56
CA VAL A 365 -30.00 38.27 -21.07
C VAL A 365 -28.77 39.03 -20.57
N ALA A 366 -27.80 38.22 -20.10
CA ALA A 366 -26.42 38.51 -19.71
C ALA A 366 -26.26 39.04 -18.26
N VAL A 367 -25.34 38.55 -17.43
CA VAL A 367 -24.02 37.90 -17.64
C VAL A 367 -23.80 36.82 -16.58
#